data_AF-A0A4Y1WRC6-F1
#
_entry.id   AF-A0A4Y1WRC6-F1
#
_cell.length_a   1.000
_cell.length_b   1.000
_cell.length_c   1.000
_cell.angle_alpha   90.00
_cell.angle_beta   90.00
_cell.angle_gamma   90.00
#
_symmetry.space_group_name_H-M   'P 1'
#
loop_
_entity.id
_entity.type
_entity.pdbx_description
1 polymer ?
#
loop_
_entity_poly.entity_id
_entity_poly.type
_entity_poly.pdbx_seq_one_letter_code
_entity_poly.pdbx_strand_id
1 'polypeptide(L)'
;MGDDCCLLLQTFDEYLAGFFKRVDKDRAYSTYEDYCLRRRRLAAFLEYEYHVKAIPFKEPERDFIEEFVVYLSTVKGPASGTIHAGVKKLRLMTYNGV
;
A
#
# COMPACT_ATOMS: atom_id res chain seq x y z
N MET A 1 11.15 -7.27 -25.22
CA MET A 1 11.31 -5.86 -24.80
C MET A 1 9.98 -5.44 -24.21
N GLY A 2 10.01 -4.98 -22.96
CA GLY A 2 8.85 -4.81 -22.10
C GLY A 2 9.33 -5.14 -20.70
N ASP A 3 10.06 -4.20 -20.11
CA ASP A 3 10.30 -4.18 -18.68
C ASP A 3 8.95 -4.15 -17.97
N ASP A 4 8.44 -5.32 -17.57
CA ASP A 4 7.20 -5.48 -16.80
C ASP A 4 7.38 -4.96 -15.36
N CYS A 5 7.89 -3.74 -15.20
CA CYS A 5 7.84 -3.01 -13.96
C CYS A 5 6.36 -2.66 -13.70
N CYS A 6 5.64 -3.56 -13.06
CA CYS A 6 4.35 -3.25 -12.48
C CYS A 6 4.52 -2.00 -11.60
N LEU A 7 3.67 -0.99 -11.71
CA LEU A 7 3.77 0.20 -10.86
C LEU A 7 3.25 -0.15 -9.47
N LEU A 8 3.89 0.33 -8.40
CA LEU A 8 3.53 0.00 -7.01
C LEU A 8 2.02 0.17 -6.75
N LEU A 9 1.43 1.28 -7.19
CA LEU A 9 -0.01 1.53 -7.02
C LEU A 9 -0.89 0.59 -7.86
N GLN A 10 -0.42 0.20 -9.05
CA GLN A 10 -1.15 -0.72 -9.93
C GLN A 10 -1.18 -2.13 -9.32
N THR A 11 -0.06 -2.62 -8.80
CA THR A 11 0.00 -3.91 -8.08
C THR A 11 -0.98 -3.93 -6.89
N PHE A 12 -1.09 -2.79 -6.19
CA PHE A 12 -2.07 -2.63 -5.10
C PHE A 12 -3.51 -2.65 -5.60
N ASP A 13 -3.81 -2.02 -6.73
CA ASP A 13 -5.14 -2.02 -7.33
C ASP A 13 -5.56 -3.43 -7.80
N GLU A 14 -4.63 -4.19 -8.37
CA GLU A 14 -4.85 -5.59 -8.76
C GLU A 14 -5.12 -6.49 -7.55
N TYR A 15 -4.33 -6.34 -6.48
CA TYR A 15 -4.59 -7.03 -5.21
C TYR A 15 -5.97 -6.68 -4.65
N LEU A 16 -6.34 -5.38 -4.64
CA LEU A 16 -7.63 -4.92 -4.15
C LEU A 16 -8.79 -5.50 -4.96
N ALA A 17 -8.66 -5.57 -6.28
CA ALA A 17 -9.65 -6.18 -7.15
C ALA A 17 -9.82 -7.69 -6.87
N GLY A 18 -8.71 -8.41 -6.63
CA GLY A 18 -8.74 -9.81 -6.21
C GLY A 18 -9.35 -10.00 -4.83
N PHE A 19 -9.02 -9.12 -3.88
CA PHE A 19 -9.56 -9.14 -2.52
C PHE A 19 -11.07 -8.89 -2.52
N PHE A 20 -11.54 -7.91 -3.30
CA PHE A 20 -12.95 -7.54 -3.41
C PHE A 20 -13.82 -8.72 -3.88
N LYS A 21 -13.33 -9.54 -4.82
CA LYS A 21 -14.04 -10.76 -5.29
C LYS A 21 -14.27 -11.83 -4.20
N ARG A 22 -13.58 -11.70 -3.06
CA ARG A 22 -13.67 -12.59 -1.89
C ARG A 22 -14.38 -11.96 -0.70
N VAL A 23 -14.74 -10.68 -0.81
CA VAL A 23 -15.64 -10.03 0.14
C VAL A 23 -17.00 -10.74 0.07
N ASP A 24 -17.65 -10.89 1.21
CA ASP A 24 -18.88 -11.67 1.42
C ASP A 24 -18.73 -13.21 1.29
N LYS A 25 -17.52 -13.71 1.02
CA LYS A 25 -17.19 -15.15 1.10
C LYS A 25 -16.38 -15.48 2.34
N ASP A 26 -15.17 -14.93 2.41
CA ASP A 26 -14.20 -15.21 3.47
C ASP A 26 -13.46 -13.95 3.95
N ARG A 27 -13.79 -12.79 3.38
CA ARG A 27 -13.20 -11.49 3.74
C ARG A 27 -14.28 -10.51 4.17
N ALA A 28 -13.99 -9.73 5.21
CA ALA A 28 -14.85 -8.65 5.67
C ALA A 28 -14.70 -7.40 4.78
N TYR A 29 -15.81 -6.73 4.48
CA TYR A 29 -15.82 -5.47 3.71
C TYR A 29 -15.03 -4.36 4.41
N SER A 30 -15.11 -4.27 5.74
CA SER A 30 -14.32 -3.30 6.53
C SER A 30 -12.81 -3.45 6.31
N THR A 31 -12.33 -4.68 6.12
CA THR A 31 -10.92 -4.93 5.79
C THR A 31 -10.57 -4.45 4.39
N TYR A 32 -11.47 -4.56 3.42
CA TYR A 32 -11.28 -4.02 2.08
C TYR A 32 -11.22 -2.48 2.10
N GLU A 33 -12.12 -1.83 2.84
CA GLU A 33 -12.09 -0.37 3.01
C GLU A 33 -10.78 0.12 3.64
N ASP A 34 -10.29 -0.58 4.67
CA ASP A 34 -8.98 -0.31 5.27
C ASP A 34 -7.84 -0.36 4.25
N TYR A 35 -7.84 -1.35 3.36
CA TYR A 35 -6.83 -1.46 2.31
C TYR A 35 -6.96 -0.32 1.28
N CYS A 36 -8.19 0.06 0.90
CA CYS A 36 -8.43 1.19 0.00
C CYS A 36 -7.93 2.52 0.60
N LEU A 37 -8.12 2.72 1.90
CA LEU A 37 -7.59 3.89 2.60
C LEU A 37 -6.05 3.92 2.59
N ARG A 38 -5.42 2.76 2.79
CA ARG A 38 -3.96 2.64 2.76
C ARG A 38 -3.38 2.91 1.37
N ARG A 39 -4.02 2.39 0.31
CA ARG A 39 -3.67 2.69 -1.09
C ARG A 39 -3.74 4.19 -1.38
N ARG A 40 -4.81 4.87 -0.92
CA ARG A 40 -4.94 6.34 -1.04
C ARG A 40 -3.83 7.09 -0.29
N ARG A 41 -3.48 6.65 0.91
CA ARG A 41 -2.38 7.24 1.70
C ARG A 41 -1.02 7.04 1.04
N LEU A 42 -0.79 5.86 0.45
CA LEU A 42 0.43 5.56 -0.29
C LEU A 42 0.56 6.47 -1.51
N ALA A 43 -0.51 6.67 -2.27
CA ALA A 43 -0.51 7.62 -3.39
C ALA A 43 -0.20 9.05 -2.94
N ALA A 44 -0.81 9.50 -1.83
CA ALA A 44 -0.54 10.84 -1.27
C ALA A 44 0.91 10.98 -0.75
N PHE A 45 1.50 9.91 -0.22
CA PHE A 45 2.90 9.89 0.17
C PHE A 45 3.83 10.03 -1.03
N LEU A 46 3.58 9.26 -2.11
CA LEU A 46 4.40 9.34 -3.32
C LEU A 46 4.41 10.75 -3.93
N GLU A 47 3.25 11.42 -3.92
CA GLU A 47 3.11 12.79 -4.41
C GLU A 47 3.77 13.82 -3.48
N TYR A 48 3.75 13.57 -2.17
CA TYR A 48 4.34 14.46 -1.18
C TYR A 48 5.88 14.36 -1.13
N GLU A 49 6.42 13.14 -1.01
CA GLU A 49 7.84 12.90 -0.74
C GLU A 49 8.67 12.91 -2.03
N TYR A 50 8.17 12.24 -3.07
CA TYR A 50 8.92 12.05 -4.31
C TYR A 50 8.38 12.90 -5.48
N HIS A 51 7.27 13.61 -5.29
CA HIS A 51 6.59 14.38 -6.33
C HIS A 51 6.24 13.56 -7.59
N VAL A 52 6.00 12.26 -7.42
CA VAL A 52 5.63 11.34 -8.50
C VAL A 52 4.26 10.72 -8.24
N LYS A 53 3.61 10.32 -9.33
CA LYS A 53 2.30 9.63 -9.29
C LYS A 53 2.42 8.11 -9.33
N ALA A 54 3.58 7.59 -9.72
CA ALA A 54 3.85 6.17 -9.80
C ALA A 54 5.34 5.91 -9.67
N ILE A 55 5.68 4.79 -9.03
CA ILE A 55 7.05 4.28 -8.97
C ILE A 55 7.06 2.81 -9.41
N PRO A 56 8.12 2.34 -10.08
CA PRO A 56 8.30 0.92 -10.36
C PRO A 56 8.20 0.10 -9.08
N PHE A 57 7.48 -1.02 -9.12
CA PHE A 57 7.44 -2.00 -8.05
C PHE A 57 8.72 -2.84 -8.07
N LYS A 58 9.83 -2.23 -7.66
CA LYS A 58 10.96 -2.99 -7.11
C LYS A 58 10.78 -3.05 -5.61
N GLU A 59 11.16 -4.18 -5.02
CA GLU A 59 11.01 -4.47 -3.59
C GLU A 59 11.24 -3.19 -2.77
N PRO A 60 10.24 -2.71 -1.99
CA PRO A 60 10.39 -1.46 -1.30
C PRO A 60 11.58 -1.61 -0.36
N GLU A 61 12.65 -0.85 -0.65
CA GLU A 61 13.82 -0.79 0.21
C GLU A 61 13.37 -0.46 1.63
N ARG A 62 14.09 -1.00 2.63
CA ARG A 62 13.73 -0.78 4.05
C ARG A 62 13.45 0.69 4.34
N ASP A 63 14.20 1.57 3.69
CA ASP A 63 14.09 3.02 3.79
C ASP A 63 12.73 3.55 3.30
N PHE A 64 12.19 3.04 2.18
CA PHE A 64 10.87 3.43 1.69
C PHE A 64 9.75 3.12 2.69
N ILE A 65 9.82 1.97 3.35
CA ILE A 65 8.85 1.59 4.38
C ILE A 65 8.98 2.49 5.60
N GLU A 66 10.21 2.83 6.00
CA GLU A 66 10.48 3.73 7.13
C GLU A 66 10.02 5.16 6.84
N GLU A 67 10.28 5.70 5.66
CA GLU A 67 9.79 7.02 5.22
C GLU A 67 8.26 7.07 5.17
N PHE A 68 7.61 6.02 4.66
CA PHE A 68 6.15 5.94 4.67
C PHE A 68 5.59 5.88 6.09
N VAL A 69 6.26 5.17 7.01
CA VAL A 69 5.89 5.15 8.44
C VAL A 69 6.03 6.54 9.06
N VAL A 70 7.13 7.24 8.79
CA VAL A 70 7.36 8.60 9.27
C VAL A 70 6.28 9.53 8.74
N TYR A 71 6.00 9.53 7.43
CA TYR A 71 4.95 10.33 6.81
C TYR A 71 3.57 10.10 7.45
N LEU A 72 3.21 8.83 7.69
CA LEU A 72 1.96 8.53 8.38
C LEU A 72 1.97 9.10 9.80
N SER A 73 3.07 8.95 10.54
CA SER A 73 3.22 9.38 11.93
C SER A 73 3.21 10.91 12.12
N THR A 74 3.82 11.66 11.19
CA THR A 74 4.09 13.09 11.35
C THR A 74 3.12 13.97 10.55
N VAL A 75 2.80 13.60 9.31
CA VAL A 75 2.01 14.42 8.39
C VAL A 75 0.51 14.09 8.47
N LYS A 76 0.14 12.82 8.67
CA LYS A 76 -1.27 12.38 8.70
C LYS A 76 -1.83 12.14 10.11
N GLY A 77 -0.98 12.05 11.14
CA GLY A 77 -1.37 11.99 12.56
C GLY A 77 -2.39 10.90 12.96
N PRO A 78 -2.25 9.61 12.59
CA PRO A 78 -3.05 8.53 13.17
C PRO A 78 -2.47 8.07 14.53
N ALA A 79 -3.32 7.49 15.38
CA ALA A 79 -2.88 6.79 16.58
C ALA A 79 -1.89 5.66 16.22
N SER A 80 -0.78 5.53 16.94
CA SER A 80 0.39 4.72 16.56
C SER A 80 0.07 3.24 16.22
N GLY A 81 -1.02 2.68 16.76
CA GLY A 81 -1.50 1.33 16.46
C GLY A 81 -1.92 1.11 14.99
N THR A 82 -2.39 2.15 14.30
CA THR A 82 -2.84 2.06 12.88
C THR A 82 -1.67 2.00 11.89
N ILE A 83 -0.51 2.49 12.31
CA ILE A 83 0.72 2.59 11.51
C ILE A 83 1.38 1.22 11.42
N HIS A 84 1.58 0.55 12.55
CA HIS A 84 2.21 -0.77 12.60
C HIS A 84 1.37 -1.83 11.87
N ALA A 85 0.05 -1.80 12.05
CA ALA A 85 -0.88 -2.63 11.28
C ALA A 85 -0.85 -2.33 9.78
N GLY A 86 -0.51 -1.09 9.40
CA GLY A 86 -0.36 -0.67 8.01
C GLY A 86 0.85 -1.20 7.31
N VAL A 87 2.01 -1.10 7.96
CA VAL A 87 3.26 -1.64 7.45
C VAL A 87 3.16 -3.14 7.25
N LYS A 88 2.61 -3.86 8.25
CA LYS A 88 2.44 -5.31 8.17
C LYS A 88 1.54 -5.71 6.99
N LYS A 89 0.46 -4.98 6.74
CA LYS A 89 -0.43 -5.22 5.59
C LYS A 89 0.18 -4.82 4.26
N LEU A 90 0.92 -3.72 4.21
CA LEU A 90 1.68 -3.31 3.02
C LEU A 90 2.66 -4.41 2.61
N ARG A 91 3.39 -4.97 3.60
CA ARG A 91 4.29 -6.13 3.43
C ARG A 91 3.55 -7.38 2.95
N LEU A 92 2.39 -7.71 3.51
CA LEU A 92 1.58 -8.84 3.04
C LEU A 92 1.17 -8.70 1.57
N MET A 93 0.82 -7.48 1.13
CA MET A 93 0.46 -7.20 -0.26
C MET A 93 1.68 -7.28 -1.20
N THR A 94 2.88 -7.00 -0.69
CA THR A 94 4.15 -7.10 -1.45
C THR A 94 4.68 -8.52 -1.56
N TYR A 95 4.59 -9.33 -0.50
CA TYR A 95 5.21 -10.67 -0.42
C TYR A 95 4.31 -11.85 -0.87
N ASN A 96 2.99 -11.69 -0.97
CA ASN A 96 2.08 -12.76 -1.43
C ASN A 96 1.69 -12.66 -2.91
N GLY A 97 2.44 -11.86 -3.70
CA GLY A 97 2.20 -11.63 -5.12
C GLY A 97 3.02 -12.52 -6.07
N VAL A 98 3.58 -13.64 -5.58
CA VAL A 98 4.31 -14.64 -6.38
C VAL A 98 3.62 -15.99 -6.26
#